data_AF-A0A7U6QYE0-F1
#
_entry.id   AF-A0A7U6QYE0-F1
#
_cell.length_a   1.000
_cell.length_b   1.000
_cell.length_c   1.000
_cell.angle_alpha   90.00
_cell.angle_beta   90.00
_cell.angle_gamma   90.00
#
_symmetry.space_group_name_H-M   'P 1'
#
loop_
_entity.id
_entity.type
_entity.pdbx_description
1 polymer ?
#
loop_
_entity_poly.entity_id
_entity_poly.type
_entity_poly.pdbx_seq_one_letter_code
_entity_poly.pdbx_strand_id
1 'polypeptide(L)'
;MKKCITIVLIFFSLIIVFIIREKQNNIKCKINSLEEEKEYYFNSYQELKKKNIKLYKLDDNQNLVEVKSSWDIIVSLGMILSYGESKRNFFDSKKVVLSKMLGLEKNEKNILIYIPKEKEKDILSKASKYQKMNACSLMEILKN
;
A
#
# COMPACT_ATOMS: atom_id res chain seq x y z
N MET A 1 31.69 35.60 -1.08
CA MET A 1 31.61 34.51 -0.08
C MET A 1 30.17 34.15 0.32
N LYS A 2 29.34 35.08 0.83
CA LYS A 2 27.96 34.77 1.27
C LYS A 2 27.10 34.08 0.20
N LYS A 3 27.14 34.55 -1.06
CA LYS A 3 26.37 33.97 -2.18
C LYS A 3 26.76 32.52 -2.53
N CYS A 4 28.05 32.17 -2.46
CA CYS A 4 28.51 30.81 -2.74
C CYS A 4 28.08 29.83 -1.62
N ILE A 5 28.12 30.27 -0.36
CA ILE A 5 27.67 29.47 0.79
C ILE A 5 26.17 29.16 0.68
N THR A 6 25.36 30.14 0.27
CA THR A 6 23.91 29.93 0.06
C THR A 6 23.62 28.92 -1.04
N ILE A 7 24.35 28.95 -2.16
CA ILE A 7 24.18 28.01 -3.26
C ILE A 7 24.56 26.59 -2.83
N VAL A 8 25.66 26.43 -2.10
CA VAL A 8 26.10 25.13 -1.57
C VAL A 8 25.06 24.56 -0.58
N LEU A 9 24.46 25.39 0.27
CA LEU A 9 23.41 24.96 1.20
C LEU A 9 22.13 24.50 0.50
N ILE A 10 21.72 25.18 -0.58
CA ILE A 10 20.56 24.76 -1.39
C ILE A 10 20.87 23.41 -2.08
N PHE A 11 22.08 23.24 -2.58
CA PHE A 11 22.48 21.99 -3.23
C PHE A 11 22.50 20.82 -2.24
N PHE A 12 23.04 21.04 -1.03
CA PHE A 12 23.01 20.05 0.04
C PHE A 12 21.58 19.73 0.51
N SER A 13 20.68 20.72 0.59
CA SER A 13 19.29 20.47 0.96
C SER A 13 18.56 19.60 -0.08
N LEU A 14 18.82 19.84 -1.36
CA LEU A 14 18.28 19.03 -2.46
C LEU A 14 18.81 17.59 -2.42
N ILE A 15 20.11 17.41 -2.16
CA ILE A 15 20.73 16.08 -2.00
C ILE A 15 20.13 15.33 -0.79
N ILE A 16 19.98 16.00 0.35
CA ILE A 16 19.37 15.39 1.56
C ILE A 16 17.93 14.97 1.28
N VAL A 17 17.13 15.80 0.60
CA VAL A 17 15.77 15.45 0.19
C VAL A 17 15.76 14.25 -0.77
N PHE A 18 16.73 14.19 -1.70
CA PHE A 18 16.86 13.07 -2.63
C PHE A 18 17.23 11.76 -1.91
N ILE A 19 18.20 11.79 -0.99
CA ILE A 19 18.63 10.64 -0.18
C ILE A 19 17.49 10.16 0.74
N ILE A 20 16.75 11.08 1.37
CA ILE A 20 15.58 10.72 2.20
C ILE A 20 14.48 10.07 1.34
N ARG A 21 14.24 10.57 0.12
CA ARG A 21 13.33 9.93 -0.85
C ARG A 21 13.80 8.54 -1.25
N GLU A 22 15.09 8.34 -1.52
CA GLU A 22 15.63 7.01 -1.83
C GLU A 22 15.51 6.04 -0.65
N LYS A 23 15.72 6.51 0.58
CA LYS A 23 15.58 5.67 1.78
C LYS A 23 14.12 5.26 2.03
N GLN A 24 13.16 6.09 1.64
CA GLN A 24 11.73 5.71 1.61
C GLN A 24 11.40 4.66 0.54
N ASN A 25 12.25 4.47 -0.48
CA ASN A 25 12.10 3.43 -1.49
C ASN A 25 12.54 2.03 -1.03
N ASN A 26 13.02 1.87 0.20
CA ASN A 26 13.17 0.56 0.84
C ASN A 26 11.80 0.01 1.26
N ILE A 27 10.96 -0.25 0.26
CA ILE A 27 9.87 -1.22 0.40
C ILE A 27 10.55 -2.55 0.74
N LYS A 28 10.22 -3.14 1.90
CA LYS A 28 10.87 -4.34 2.44
C LYS A 28 10.74 -5.58 1.56
N CYS A 29 9.95 -5.55 0.50
CA CYS A 29 9.88 -6.64 -0.48
C CYS A 29 11.10 -6.66 -1.39
N LYS A 30 12.26 -7.03 -0.84
CA LYS A 30 13.32 -7.64 -1.64
C LYS A 30 12.97 -9.12 -1.77
N ILE A 31 12.23 -9.42 -2.83
CA ILE A 31 11.75 -10.76 -3.14
C ILE A 31 12.57 -11.23 -4.33
N ASN A 32 13.41 -12.25 -4.13
CA ASN A 32 14.33 -12.74 -5.15
C ASN A 32 13.79 -14.00 -5.85
N SER A 33 12.77 -14.65 -5.28
CA SER A 33 12.11 -15.81 -5.87
C SER A 33 10.60 -15.82 -5.64
N LEU A 34 9.89 -16.62 -6.45
CA LEU A 34 8.45 -16.83 -6.32
C LEU A 34 8.05 -17.44 -4.96
N GLU A 35 8.90 -18.30 -4.42
CA GLU A 35 8.63 -18.99 -3.16
C GLU A 35 8.76 -18.02 -1.98
N GLU A 36 9.79 -17.18 -1.98
CA GLU A 36 9.94 -16.07 -1.02
C GLU A 36 8.76 -15.09 -1.10
N GLU A 37 8.23 -14.85 -2.30
CA GLU A 37 7.05 -13.99 -2.49
C GLU A 37 5.84 -14.58 -1.77
N LYS A 38 5.54 -15.86 -2.05
CA LYS A 38 4.40 -16.56 -1.48
C LYS A 38 4.47 -16.60 0.04
N GLU A 39 5.65 -16.89 0.59
CA GLU A 39 5.89 -16.93 2.03
C GLU A 39 5.70 -15.55 2.65
N TYR A 40 6.28 -14.50 2.06
CA TYR A 40 6.15 -13.12 2.54
C TYR A 40 4.69 -12.68 2.66
N TYR A 41 3.89 -12.87 1.60
CA TYR A 41 2.49 -12.43 1.61
C TYR A 41 1.64 -13.27 2.56
N PHE A 42 1.89 -14.57 2.66
CA PHE A 42 1.19 -15.43 3.61
C PHE A 42 1.45 -15.01 5.04
N ASN A 43 2.73 -14.87 5.43
CA ASN A 43 3.13 -14.48 6.78
C ASN A 43 2.63 -13.07 7.12
N SER A 44 2.75 -12.12 6.19
CA SER A 44 2.24 -10.76 6.37
C SER A 44 0.72 -10.74 6.55
N TYR A 45 -0.02 -11.59 5.83
CA TYR A 45 -1.46 -11.71 6.00
C TYR A 45 -1.85 -12.28 7.38
N GLN A 46 -1.08 -13.24 7.91
CA GLN A 46 -1.32 -13.71 9.29
C GLN A 46 -1.19 -12.59 10.32
N GLU A 47 -0.28 -11.64 10.12
CA GLU A 47 -0.18 -10.45 10.97
C GLU A 47 -1.36 -9.48 10.81
N LEU A 48 -1.86 -9.30 9.58
CA LEU A 48 -3.07 -8.51 9.33
C LEU A 48 -4.30 -9.09 10.02
N LYS A 49 -4.43 -10.41 10.02
CA LYS A 49 -5.54 -11.09 10.70
C LYS A 49 -5.56 -10.83 12.20
N LYS A 50 -4.39 -10.80 12.85
CA LYS A 50 -4.26 -10.40 14.28
C LYS A 50 -4.74 -8.96 14.51
N LYS A 51 -4.68 -8.12 13.48
CA LYS A 51 -5.18 -6.74 13.47
C LYS A 51 -6.64 -6.63 13.04
N ASN A 52 -7.36 -7.73 12.85
CA ASN A 52 -8.73 -7.78 12.33
C ASN A 52 -8.89 -7.12 10.96
N ILE A 53 -7.82 -7.06 10.16
CA ILE A 53 -7.86 -6.68 8.74
C ILE A 53 -7.94 -7.96 7.94
N LYS A 54 -8.94 -8.08 7.05
CA LYS A 54 -9.21 -9.30 6.30
C LYS A 54 -9.26 -9.02 4.81
N LEU A 55 -8.74 -9.97 4.03
CA LEU A 55 -8.80 -9.95 2.58
C LEU A 55 -9.77 -11.03 2.10
N TYR A 56 -10.49 -10.71 1.04
CA TYR A 56 -11.50 -11.58 0.46
C TYR A 56 -11.29 -11.75 -1.03
N LYS A 57 -11.85 -12.84 -1.56
CA LYS A 57 -12.02 -13.10 -2.99
C LYS A 57 -13.45 -13.53 -3.25
N LEU A 58 -13.86 -13.47 -4.51
CA LEU A 58 -15.05 -14.19 -4.98
C LEU A 58 -14.62 -15.62 -5.33
N ASP A 59 -15.36 -16.62 -4.85
CA ASP A 59 -15.20 -18.00 -5.30
C ASP A 59 -15.87 -18.23 -6.66
N ASP A 60 -15.81 -19.45 -7.18
CA ASP A 60 -16.38 -19.81 -8.49
C ASP A 60 -17.91 -19.59 -8.56
N ASN A 61 -18.58 -19.55 -7.41
CA ASN A 61 -20.01 -19.30 -7.27
C ASN A 61 -20.31 -17.82 -6.97
N GLN A 62 -19.32 -16.93 -7.11
CA GLN A 62 -19.40 -15.50 -6.77
C GLN A 62 -19.68 -15.21 -5.29
N ASN A 63 -19.43 -16.16 -4.39
CA ASN A 63 -19.53 -15.91 -2.96
C ASN A 63 -18.26 -15.22 -2.47
N LEU A 64 -18.44 -14.22 -1.59
CA LEU A 64 -17.34 -13.57 -0.92
C LEU A 64 -16.75 -14.49 0.17
N VAL A 65 -15.52 -14.94 -0.01
CA VAL A 65 -14.82 -15.83 0.92
C VAL A 65 -13.49 -15.23 1.34
N GLU A 66 -13.08 -15.47 2.59
CA GLU A 66 -11.76 -15.03 3.07
C GLU A 66 -10.65 -15.78 2.31
N VAL A 67 -9.59 -15.07 1.92
CA VAL A 67 -8.43 -15.66 1.24
C VAL A 67 -7.73 -16.69 2.14
N LYS A 68 -7.26 -17.80 1.55
CA LYS A 68 -6.63 -18.90 2.30
C LYS A 68 -5.22 -19.24 1.85
N SER A 69 -4.86 -18.93 0.61
CA SER A 69 -3.54 -19.22 0.03
C SER A 69 -2.75 -17.95 -0.26
N SER A 70 -1.42 -18.07 -0.40
CA SER A 70 -0.55 -16.97 -0.84
C SER A 70 -1.01 -16.37 -2.17
N TRP A 71 -1.47 -17.22 -3.10
CA TRP A 71 -1.98 -16.80 -4.40
C TRP A 71 -3.28 -16.00 -4.29
N ASP A 72 -4.21 -16.45 -3.46
CA ASP A 72 -5.44 -15.69 -3.19
C ASP A 72 -5.11 -14.30 -2.63
N ILE A 73 -4.15 -14.22 -1.69
CA ILE A 73 -3.73 -12.96 -1.08
C ILE A 73 -3.19 -12.00 -2.15
N ILE A 74 -2.27 -12.47 -2.99
CA ILE A 74 -1.63 -11.65 -4.02
C ILE A 74 -2.65 -11.19 -5.06
N VAL A 75 -3.52 -12.09 -5.51
CA VAL A 75 -4.60 -11.77 -6.46
C VAL A 75 -5.55 -10.74 -5.87
N SER A 76 -6.00 -10.92 -4.62
CA SER A 76 -6.88 -9.95 -3.95
C SER A 76 -6.23 -8.57 -3.82
N LEU A 77 -4.95 -8.49 -3.46
CA LEU A 77 -4.21 -7.21 -3.41
C LEU A 77 -4.11 -6.58 -4.81
N GLY A 78 -3.85 -7.37 -5.84
CA GLY A 78 -3.84 -6.93 -7.23
C GLY A 78 -5.19 -6.34 -7.66
N MET A 79 -6.29 -7.02 -7.32
CA MET A 79 -7.64 -6.53 -7.60
C MET A 79 -7.96 -5.23 -6.84
N ILE A 80 -7.55 -5.12 -5.56
CA ILE A 80 -7.73 -3.90 -4.76
C ILE A 80 -6.99 -2.71 -5.39
N LEU A 81 -5.77 -2.93 -5.87
CA LEU A 81 -4.98 -1.90 -6.56
C LEU A 81 -5.65 -1.49 -7.87
N SER A 82 -6.04 -2.47 -8.68
CA SER A 82 -6.71 -2.24 -9.96
C SER A 82 -8.01 -1.46 -9.78
N TYR A 83 -8.79 -1.80 -8.76
CA TYR A 83 -10.00 -1.08 -8.40
C TYR A 83 -9.71 0.40 -8.15
N GLY A 84 -8.77 0.75 -7.27
CA GLY A 84 -8.51 2.16 -6.98
C GLY A 84 -7.81 2.93 -8.10
N GLU A 85 -6.92 2.29 -8.88
CA GLU A 85 -6.35 2.94 -10.07
C GLU A 85 -7.41 3.20 -11.15
N SER A 86 -8.40 2.32 -11.33
CA SER A 86 -9.53 2.57 -12.26
C SER A 86 -10.39 3.77 -11.85
N LYS A 87 -10.38 4.12 -10.56
CA LYS A 87 -11.12 5.24 -9.96
C LYS A 87 -10.28 6.50 -9.80
N ARG A 88 -9.00 6.45 -10.19
CA ARG A 88 -8.04 7.52 -9.99
C ARG A 88 -8.26 8.63 -11.01
N ASN A 89 -8.33 9.86 -10.50
CA ASN A 89 -8.23 11.07 -11.30
C ASN A 89 -6.80 11.61 -11.27
N PHE A 90 -6.45 12.41 -12.29
CA PHE A 90 -5.12 13.02 -12.41
C PHE A 90 -4.73 13.87 -11.18
N PHE A 91 -5.70 14.55 -10.57
CA PHE A 91 -5.49 15.43 -9.42
C PHE A 91 -5.60 14.73 -8.06
N ASP A 92 -5.87 13.42 -8.02
CA ASP A 92 -6.03 12.71 -6.76
C ASP A 92 -4.71 12.66 -6.00
N SER A 93 -4.76 13.05 -4.73
CA SER A 93 -3.64 12.81 -3.82
C SER A 93 -3.46 11.31 -3.56
N LYS A 94 -2.25 10.88 -3.17
CA LYS A 94 -1.99 9.47 -2.80
C LYS A 94 -2.94 8.93 -1.73
N LYS A 95 -3.34 9.78 -0.78
CA LYS A 95 -4.29 9.42 0.27
C LYS A 95 -5.68 9.15 -0.30
N VAL A 96 -6.12 9.96 -1.26
CA VAL A 96 -7.40 9.76 -1.96
C VAL A 96 -7.36 8.47 -2.77
N VAL A 97 -6.28 8.25 -3.53
CA VAL A 97 -6.09 7.00 -4.29
C VAL A 97 -6.14 5.78 -3.36
N LEU A 98 -5.43 5.80 -2.24
CA LEU A 98 -5.48 4.72 -1.25
C LEU A 98 -6.88 4.56 -0.65
N SER A 99 -7.58 5.65 -0.32
CA SER A 99 -8.96 5.60 0.19
C SER A 99 -9.91 4.92 -0.79
N LYS A 100 -9.77 5.19 -2.09
CA LYS A 100 -10.54 4.54 -3.16
C LYS A 100 -10.19 3.06 -3.29
N MET A 101 -8.90 2.71 -3.31
CA MET A 101 -8.45 1.30 -3.33
C MET A 101 -9.08 0.51 -2.18
N LEU A 102 -9.04 1.06 -0.97
CA LEU A 102 -9.52 0.40 0.24
C LEU A 102 -11.05 0.48 0.42
N GLY A 103 -11.76 1.19 -0.45
CA GLY A 103 -13.20 1.35 -0.36
C GLY A 103 -13.66 2.07 0.92
N LEU A 104 -12.91 3.09 1.32
CA LEU A 104 -13.18 3.88 2.52
C LEU A 104 -13.95 5.17 2.21
N GLU A 105 -14.24 5.45 0.94
CA GLU A 105 -15.09 6.57 0.55
C GLU A 105 -16.57 6.25 0.81
N LYS A 106 -17.37 7.27 1.17
CA LYS A 106 -18.75 7.10 1.69
C LYS A 106 -19.68 6.23 0.83
N ASN A 107 -19.41 6.10 -0.48
CA ASN A 107 -20.27 5.42 -1.44
C ASN A 107 -19.56 4.30 -2.23
N GLU A 108 -18.30 4.01 -1.93
CA GLU A 108 -17.55 2.99 -2.65
C GLU A 108 -16.96 2.02 -1.63
N LYS A 109 -17.55 0.82 -1.51
CA LYS A 109 -16.99 -0.25 -0.69
C LYS A 109 -16.27 -1.22 -1.61
N ASN A 110 -14.98 -1.39 -1.39
CA ASN A 110 -14.22 -2.47 -1.98
C ASN A 110 -14.49 -3.71 -1.12
N ILE A 111 -15.33 -4.61 -1.63
CA ILE A 111 -15.74 -5.83 -0.91
C ILE A 111 -14.57 -6.79 -0.65
N LEU A 112 -13.43 -6.60 -1.33
CA LEU A 112 -12.26 -7.48 -1.24
C LEU A 112 -11.41 -7.23 0.00
N ILE A 113 -11.71 -6.19 0.78
CA ILE A 113 -10.98 -5.88 2.00
C ILE A 113 -11.92 -5.38 3.10
N TYR A 114 -11.67 -5.86 4.31
CA TYR A 114 -12.25 -5.32 5.52
C TYR A 114 -11.17 -4.68 6.38
N ILE A 115 -11.40 -3.43 6.77
CA ILE A 115 -10.56 -2.66 7.68
C ILE A 115 -11.43 -2.19 8.85
N PRO A 116 -11.02 -2.41 10.11
CA PRO A 116 -11.70 -1.83 11.26
C PRO A 116 -11.67 -0.30 11.23
N LYS A 117 -12.80 0.34 11.54
CA LYS A 117 -12.96 1.81 11.46
C LYS A 117 -11.88 2.59 12.21
N GLU A 118 -11.47 2.09 13.37
CA GLU A 118 -10.46 2.69 14.21
C GLU A 118 -9.06 2.73 13.57
N LYS A 119 -8.80 1.91 12.53
CA LYS A 119 -7.52 1.82 11.83
C LYS A 119 -7.46 2.60 10.52
N GLU A 120 -8.61 2.94 9.94
CA GLU A 120 -8.71 3.61 8.64
C GLU A 120 -7.87 4.89 8.57
N LYS A 121 -8.01 5.77 9.58
CA LYS A 121 -7.29 7.06 9.61
C LYS A 121 -5.78 6.88 9.65
N ASP A 122 -5.31 5.90 10.43
CA ASP A 122 -3.89 5.60 10.59
C ASP A 122 -3.29 4.99 9.30
N ILE A 123 -3.99 4.04 8.68
CA ILE A 123 -3.63 3.46 7.38
C ILE A 123 -3.52 4.56 6.30
N LEU A 124 -4.53 5.42 6.21
CA LEU A 124 -4.54 6.52 5.22
C LEU A 124 -3.40 7.52 5.45
N SER A 125 -2.93 7.70 6.69
CA SER A 125 -1.80 8.59 6.99
C SER A 125 -0.47 8.09 6.39
N LYS A 126 -0.36 6.79 6.12
CA LYS A 126 0.86 6.14 5.62
C LYS A 126 1.01 6.21 4.10
N ALA A 127 -0.04 6.61 3.37
CA ALA A 127 -0.06 6.70 1.91
C ALA A 127 1.10 7.55 1.33
N SER A 128 1.49 8.61 2.04
CA SER A 128 2.55 9.53 1.58
C SER A 128 3.95 8.90 1.61
N LYS A 129 4.18 7.87 2.43
CA LYS A 129 5.49 7.24 2.62
C LYS A 129 5.98 6.45 1.40
N TYR A 130 5.06 6.03 0.52
CA TYR A 130 5.38 5.15 -0.61
C TYR A 130 5.34 5.92 -1.92
N GLN A 131 6.39 5.80 -2.74
CA GLN A 131 6.49 6.50 -4.02
C GLN A 131 5.50 5.95 -5.05
N LYS A 132 5.43 4.61 -5.15
CA LYS A 132 4.50 3.87 -6.02
C LYS A 132 3.62 2.97 -5.17
N MET A 133 2.37 2.80 -5.61
CA MET A 133 1.44 1.85 -5.01
C MET A 133 1.49 0.54 -5.80
N ASN A 134 1.87 -0.55 -5.15
CA ASN A 134 1.87 -1.91 -5.67
C ASN A 134 1.46 -2.89 -4.55
N ALA A 135 1.39 -4.19 -4.85
CA ALA A 135 0.87 -5.19 -3.90
C ALA A 135 1.69 -5.21 -2.60
N CYS A 136 3.00 -5.08 -2.72
CA CYS A 136 3.87 -5.03 -1.56
C CYS A 136 3.68 -3.74 -0.73
N SER A 137 3.70 -2.56 -1.36
CA SER A 137 3.53 -1.31 -0.61
C SER A 137 2.17 -1.27 0.07
N LEU A 138 1.13 -1.80 -0.59
CA LEU A 138 -0.20 -1.93 -0.01
C LEU A 138 -0.19 -2.87 1.21
N MET A 139 0.46 -4.03 1.10
CA MET A 139 0.63 -4.96 2.23
C MET A 139 1.35 -4.28 3.40
N GLU A 140 2.46 -3.58 3.16
CA GLU A 140 3.20 -2.86 4.20
C GLU A 140 2.39 -1.70 4.81
N ILE A 141 1.57 -1.00 4.03
CA ILE A 141 0.68 0.05 4.51
C ILE A 141 -0.40 -0.51 5.45
N LEU A 142 -0.98 -1.66 5.09
CA LEU A 142 -2.00 -2.32 5.89
C LEU A 142 -1.41 -2.92 7.17
N LYS A 143 -0.17 -3.41 7.07
CA LYS A 143 0.52 -4.09 8.16
C LYS A 143 1.02 -3.11 9.20
N ASN A 144 1.71 -2.05 8.80
CA ASN A 144 2.31 -1.10 9.73
C ASN A 144 1.31 -0.10 10.22
#